data_AF-A0A814ZHL1-F1
#
_entry.id   AF-A0A814ZHL1-F1
#
_cell.length_a   1.000
_cell.length_b   1.000
_cell.length_c   1.000
_cell.angle_alpha   90.00
_cell.angle_beta   90.00
_cell.angle_gamma   90.00
#
_symmetry.space_group_name_H-M   'P 1'
#
loop_
_entity.id
_entity.type
_entity.pdbx_description
1 polymer ?
#
loop_
_entity_poly.entity_id
_entity_poly.type
_entity_poly.pdbx_seq_one_letter_code
_entity_poly.pdbx_strand_id
1 'polypeptide(L)'
;MGSRRTNTKGKQLQELINEGFLNCVDDSITTFEKNDYEEKIDWILASQPLFSFISNVETHPTLGLLSGHKPLTFDISIGTEVNAASPRLSLNFKRANWRKYRNTLDEKLKTWNKPGPTLPGDIDDYAEFVTNCITTASNLAIPTASMPNTNFKVSEASQHMIKNKHQAYRRWKKTGEAADKQQFYSSQVLLANSLRNDRRHKFKQLMESLCRKKMYSDEVWLTVRKFHNKRIKQTYSSTMQYNNTIAATGKEKADIFADYFEKEVYFKVPDMLPFHKQVVRQTKKVKKGMLHPSTTTKSKKFSTKEVKWHIKQLRNSATGPDNVHNRCLKKHTELFVQHLTALYNAILEEDTYYLTVEAEHRQASTIQLSSHQSPELSRLHPRKKYKHSVEVKVENTTIKPLDATGYLGVIIDKELKWRNHLQHLESKMTGRISLLRYLVKSAQEPNQKTMINIFKAIARSVMTYGYPVLLTANEKVWDRLQIIQNKALRATLGLSIDTSVEYVHRISKIPTIKEYATSLLHKSFNTASSNKGQTLLLRSNNSILGSNIGFHQIRSDPASDLLTWDSF
;
A
#
# COMPACT_ATOMS: atom_id res chain seq x y z
N MET A 1 -3.31 30.22 32.46
CA MET A 1 -3.34 29.71 31.07
C MET A 1 -4.51 28.73 30.89
N GLY A 2 -5.73 29.23 30.66
CA GLY A 2 -6.89 28.43 30.19
C GLY A 2 -7.75 27.67 31.22
N SER A 3 -7.28 27.43 32.46
CA SER A 3 -8.11 26.86 33.54
C SER A 3 -8.55 27.95 34.51
N ARG A 4 -9.85 27.99 34.86
CA ARG A 4 -10.40 28.89 35.90
C ARG A 4 -10.01 28.50 37.33
N ARG A 5 -9.39 27.33 37.50
CA ARG A 5 -8.92 26.81 38.79
C ARG A 5 -7.41 26.65 38.78
N THR A 6 -6.75 27.11 39.83
CA THR A 6 -5.33 26.87 40.08
C THR A 6 -5.12 25.40 40.43
N ASN A 7 -4.33 24.69 39.64
CA ASN A 7 -3.92 23.31 39.91
C ASN A 7 -2.40 23.23 40.09
N THR A 8 -1.92 22.09 40.60
CA THR A 8 -0.49 21.86 40.87
C THR A 8 0.38 22.07 39.63
N LYS A 9 -0.07 21.61 38.46
CA LYS A 9 0.65 21.81 37.19
C LYS A 9 0.74 23.28 36.78
N GLY A 10 -0.30 24.06 37.03
CA GLY A 10 -0.31 25.49 36.76
C GLY A 10 0.65 26.27 37.67
N LYS A 11 0.78 25.86 38.95
CA LYS A 11 1.78 26.41 39.86
C LYS A 11 3.20 26.12 39.40
N GLN A 12 3.49 24.87 39.01
CA GLN A 12 4.79 24.48 38.46
C GLN A 12 5.14 25.26 37.19
N LEU A 13 4.17 25.45 36.29
CA LEU A 13 4.39 26.25 35.08
C LEU A 13 4.68 27.73 35.42
N GLN A 14 4.01 28.27 36.44
CA GLN A 14 4.24 29.64 36.90
C GLN A 14 5.61 29.80 37.58
N GLU A 15 6.07 28.81 38.34
CA GLU A 15 7.43 28.77 38.89
C GLU A 15 8.47 28.81 37.77
N LEU A 16 8.34 27.98 36.74
CA LEU A 16 9.26 27.98 35.59
C LEU A 16 9.30 29.31 34.83
N ILE A 17 8.19 30.05 34.80
CA ILE A 17 8.13 31.39 34.21
C ILE A 17 8.81 32.42 35.12
N ASN A 18 8.55 32.37 36.42
CA ASN A 18 9.14 33.28 37.40
C ASN A 18 10.66 33.08 37.55
N GLU A 19 11.13 31.84 37.42
CA GLU A 19 12.55 31.46 37.42
C GLU A 19 13.26 31.81 36.10
N GLY A 20 12.53 32.27 35.08
CA GLY A 20 13.08 32.69 33.80
C GLY A 20 13.45 31.56 32.82
N PHE A 21 13.09 30.30 33.14
CA PHE A 21 13.32 29.16 32.25
C PHE A 21 12.37 29.15 31.04
N LEU A 22 11.17 29.73 31.20
CA LEU A 22 10.16 29.84 30.15
C LEU A 22 9.66 31.27 30.01
N ASN A 23 9.61 31.76 28.78
CA ASN A 23 8.98 33.00 28.41
C ASN A 23 7.66 32.73 27.69
N CYS A 24 6.70 33.62 27.90
CA CYS A 24 5.39 33.59 27.27
C CYS A 24 5.34 34.67 26.18
N VAL A 25 5.06 34.28 24.93
CA VAL A 25 4.99 35.20 23.78
C VAL A 25 3.56 35.25 23.27
N ASP A 26 3.06 36.45 23.01
CA ASP A 26 1.75 36.66 22.42
C ASP A 26 1.60 38.05 21.77
N ASP A 27 0.48 38.28 21.10
CA ASP A 27 0.14 39.54 20.40
C ASP A 27 -0.96 40.36 21.11
N SER A 28 -1.21 40.12 22.40
CA SER A 28 -2.33 40.69 23.19
C SER A 28 -3.77 40.38 22.71
N ILE A 29 -3.96 39.75 21.54
CA ILE A 29 -5.29 39.40 21.01
C ILE A 29 -5.85 38.13 21.68
N THR A 30 -7.18 38.07 21.81
CA THR A 30 -7.88 36.88 22.31
C THR A 30 -7.85 35.77 21.27
N THR A 31 -7.45 34.57 21.68
CA THR A 31 -7.31 33.40 20.79
C THR A 31 -8.57 32.52 20.76
N PHE A 32 -9.55 32.82 21.59
CA PHE A 32 -10.86 32.17 21.58
C PHE A 32 -11.99 33.18 21.70
N GLU A 33 -13.01 33.00 20.86
CA GLU A 33 -14.24 33.79 20.89
C GLU A 33 -15.44 32.91 20.59
N LYS A 34 -16.45 32.99 21.46
CA LYS A 34 -17.75 32.37 21.22
C LYS A 34 -18.84 33.21 21.88
N ASN A 35 -19.77 33.71 21.07
CA ASN A 35 -20.84 34.61 21.52
C ASN A 35 -20.27 35.91 22.13
N ASP A 36 -20.42 36.10 23.44
CA ASP A 36 -19.91 37.26 24.20
C ASP A 36 -18.72 36.91 25.10
N TYR A 37 -18.17 35.71 24.92
CA TYR A 37 -17.02 35.24 25.67
C TYR A 37 -15.77 35.30 24.79
N GLU A 38 -14.84 36.15 25.19
CA GLU A 38 -13.50 36.22 24.61
C GLU A 38 -12.47 35.85 25.67
N GLU A 39 -11.63 34.86 25.38
CA GLU A 39 -10.55 34.46 26.27
C GLU A 39 -9.27 34.17 25.50
N LYS A 40 -8.14 34.30 26.21
CA LYS A 40 -6.83 33.91 25.74
C LYS A 40 -6.46 32.54 26.28
N ILE A 41 -6.62 31.53 25.43
CA ILE A 41 -6.41 30.13 25.81
C ILE A 41 -5.23 29.49 25.08
N ASP A 42 -4.89 29.98 23.90
CA ASP A 42 -3.72 29.57 23.14
C ASP A 42 -2.53 30.51 23.45
N TRP A 43 -1.41 29.93 23.90
CA TRP A 43 -0.20 30.62 24.37
C TRP A 43 1.05 30.03 23.69
N ILE A 44 2.04 30.88 23.36
CA ILE A 44 3.36 30.42 22.91
C ILE A 44 4.31 30.42 24.10
N LEU A 45 4.87 29.26 24.42
CA LEU A 45 5.86 29.10 25.47
C LEU A 45 7.20 28.75 24.84
N ALA A 46 8.24 29.52 25.16
CA ALA A 46 9.58 29.33 24.62
C ALA A 46 10.62 29.53 25.70
N SER A 47 11.60 28.62 25.77
CA SER A 47 12.77 28.81 26.62
C SER A 47 13.77 29.77 25.96
N GLN A 48 14.70 30.30 26.74
CA GLN A 48 15.92 30.88 26.16
C GLN A 48 16.81 29.76 25.58
N PRO A 49 17.49 29.96 24.44
CA PRO A 49 17.49 31.17 23.59
C PRO A 49 16.36 31.19 22.55
N LEU A 50 15.51 30.17 22.45
CA LEU A 50 14.47 30.06 21.42
C LEU A 50 13.55 31.29 21.35
N PHE A 51 13.24 31.88 22.51
CA PHE A 51 12.45 33.10 22.61
C PHE A 51 13.01 34.24 21.75
N SER A 52 14.33 34.42 21.66
CA SER A 52 14.93 35.51 20.88
C SER A 52 14.80 35.34 19.36
N PHE A 53 14.46 34.13 18.90
CA PHE A 53 14.23 33.83 17.49
C PHE A 53 12.75 33.92 17.08
N ILE A 54 11.84 34.13 18.04
CA ILE A 54 10.41 34.24 17.75
C ILE A 54 10.08 35.67 17.31
N SER A 55 9.43 35.80 16.15
CA SER A 55 8.97 37.08 15.60
C SER A 55 7.60 36.94 14.94
N ASN A 56 7.01 38.05 14.50
CA ASN A 56 5.74 38.09 13.74
C ASN A 56 4.60 37.29 14.38
N VAL A 57 4.44 37.42 15.71
CA VAL A 57 3.34 36.79 16.43
C VAL A 57 2.02 37.47 16.04
N GLU A 58 1.10 36.73 15.44
CA GLU A 58 -0.18 37.24 14.96
C GLU A 58 -1.31 36.22 15.18
N THR A 59 -2.36 36.66 15.86
CA THR A 59 -3.65 35.97 15.93
C THR A 59 -4.46 36.31 14.69
N HIS A 60 -5.02 35.31 14.03
CA HIS A 60 -5.84 35.46 12.83
C HIS A 60 -7.33 35.46 13.18
N PRO A 61 -7.94 36.61 13.54
CA PRO A 61 -9.32 36.67 14.05
C PRO A 61 -10.37 36.28 13.01
N THR A 62 -9.97 36.22 11.75
CA THR A 62 -10.84 35.88 10.62
C THR A 62 -10.74 34.41 10.21
N LEU A 63 -9.85 33.63 10.83
CA LEU A 63 -9.64 32.19 10.58
C LEU A 63 -10.15 31.36 11.78
N GLY A 64 -10.53 30.08 11.56
CA GLY A 64 -10.81 29.11 12.64
C GLY A 64 -12.16 29.22 13.39
N LEU A 65 -12.95 30.27 13.17
CA LEU A 65 -14.12 30.65 13.98
C LEU A 65 -15.31 29.65 14.13
N LEU A 66 -15.31 28.47 13.49
CA LEU A 66 -16.39 27.47 13.74
C LEU A 66 -16.21 26.74 15.09
N SER A 67 -14.98 26.57 15.56
CA SER A 67 -14.69 26.02 16.89
C SER A 67 -14.63 27.11 17.97
N GLY A 68 -14.61 28.37 17.56
CA GLY A 68 -14.32 29.54 18.42
C GLY A 68 -12.82 29.84 18.57
N HIS A 69 -11.92 28.96 18.12
CA HIS A 69 -10.48 29.21 18.17
C HIS A 69 -10.02 30.06 16.97
N LYS A 70 -9.20 31.07 17.26
CA LYS A 70 -8.50 31.93 16.31
C LYS A 70 -7.04 31.44 16.23
N PRO A 71 -6.56 31.00 15.07
CA PRO A 71 -5.19 30.53 14.93
C PRO A 71 -4.18 31.60 15.31
N LEU A 72 -3.19 31.22 16.13
CA LEU A 72 -2.02 32.03 16.46
C LEU A 72 -0.84 31.55 15.63
N THR A 73 -0.20 32.45 14.88
CA THR A 73 0.99 32.16 14.07
C THR A 73 2.17 32.97 14.57
N PHE A 74 3.38 32.46 14.36
CA PHE A 74 4.63 33.14 14.65
C PHE A 74 5.72 32.58 13.75
N ASP A 75 6.74 33.39 13.52
CA ASP A 75 7.92 33.01 12.76
C ASP A 75 9.06 32.65 13.70
N ILE A 76 9.84 31.64 13.31
CA ILE A 76 11.11 31.29 13.97
C ILE A 76 12.21 31.63 12.98
N SER A 77 13.02 32.63 13.31
CA SER A 77 14.19 33.02 12.53
C SER A 77 15.32 32.01 12.70
N ILE A 78 15.21 30.88 12.00
CA ILE A 78 16.34 29.98 11.79
C ILE A 78 17.22 30.70 10.78
N GLY A 79 18.46 31.07 11.11
CA GLY A 79 19.38 31.87 10.29
C GLY A 79 19.83 31.20 8.98
N THR A 80 18.90 30.56 8.28
CA THR A 80 19.05 29.83 7.04
C THR A 80 17.93 30.33 6.14
N GLU A 81 18.28 30.85 4.96
CA GLU A 81 17.27 31.18 3.96
C GLU A 81 16.48 29.91 3.64
N VAL A 82 15.18 29.92 3.95
CA VAL A 82 14.28 28.86 3.51
C VAL A 82 14.17 29.02 2.00
N ASN A 83 15.03 28.31 1.28
CA ASN A 83 14.89 28.17 -0.17
C ASN A 83 13.47 27.69 -0.43
N ALA A 84 12.66 28.52 -1.08
CA ALA A 84 11.32 28.15 -1.48
C ALA A 84 11.43 26.78 -2.17
N ALA A 85 10.68 25.79 -1.67
CA ALA A 85 10.80 24.42 -2.16
C ALA A 85 10.72 24.45 -3.68
N SER A 86 11.83 24.14 -4.33
CA SER A 86 11.91 24.21 -5.78
C SER A 86 10.82 23.29 -6.34
N PRO A 87 10.06 23.75 -7.35
CA PRO A 87 8.95 22.98 -7.85
C PRO A 87 9.44 21.59 -8.23
N ARG A 88 8.74 20.54 -7.79
CA ARG A 88 9.08 19.17 -8.16
C ARG A 88 9.03 19.05 -9.68
N LEU A 89 10.20 18.97 -10.30
CA LEU A 89 10.35 18.77 -11.73
C LEU A 89 10.12 17.29 -12.03
N SER A 90 9.28 17.01 -13.01
CA SER A 90 9.07 15.65 -13.53
C SER A 90 9.24 15.66 -15.05
N LEU A 91 9.80 14.59 -15.60
CA LEU A 91 9.88 14.39 -17.04
C LEU A 91 8.47 14.36 -17.65
N ASN A 92 8.23 15.23 -18.63
CA ASN A 92 6.95 15.32 -19.33
C ASN A 92 6.96 14.47 -20.58
N PHE A 93 6.70 13.18 -20.39
CA PHE A 93 6.66 12.20 -21.49
C PHE A 93 5.58 12.45 -22.54
N LYS A 94 4.57 13.29 -22.28
CA LYS A 94 3.57 13.67 -23.30
C LYS A 94 4.19 14.59 -24.35
N ARG A 95 5.21 15.37 -23.97
CA ARG A 95 5.94 16.29 -24.86
C ARG A 95 7.30 15.72 -25.31
N ALA A 96 7.55 14.43 -25.09
CA ALA A 96 8.80 13.78 -25.46
C ALA A 96 8.98 13.73 -26.98
N ASN A 97 10.16 14.14 -27.46
CA ASN A 97 10.54 13.96 -28.86
C ASN A 97 11.19 12.60 -29.05
N TRP A 98 10.37 11.57 -29.28
CA TRP A 98 10.85 10.19 -29.41
C TRP A 98 11.76 9.96 -30.62
N ARG A 99 11.69 10.81 -31.66
CA ARG A 99 12.61 10.73 -32.80
C ARG A 99 14.01 11.18 -32.38
N LYS A 100 14.11 12.33 -31.72
CA LYS A 100 15.37 12.82 -31.15
C LYS A 100 15.96 11.81 -30.16
N TYR A 101 15.13 11.27 -29.26
CA TYR A 101 15.54 10.22 -28.31
C TYR A 101 16.20 9.03 -29.00
N ARG A 102 15.55 8.44 -30.02
CA ARG A 102 16.08 7.26 -30.73
C ARG A 102 17.38 7.57 -31.47
N ASN A 103 17.44 8.71 -32.15
CA ASN A 103 18.65 9.11 -32.89
C ASN A 103 19.84 9.30 -31.94
N THR A 104 19.66 10.03 -30.84
CA THR A 104 20.70 10.24 -29.84
C THR A 104 21.10 8.94 -29.14
N LEU A 105 20.14 8.04 -28.87
CA LEU A 105 20.43 6.73 -28.29
C LEU A 105 21.31 5.89 -29.21
N ASP A 106 20.95 5.77 -30.49
CA ASP A 106 21.74 5.00 -31.46
C ASP A 106 23.11 5.61 -31.70
N GLU A 107 23.21 6.94 -31.79
CA GLU A 107 24.48 7.65 -31.92
C GLU A 107 25.43 7.35 -30.75
N LYS A 108 24.90 7.37 -29.51
CA LYS A 108 25.69 7.06 -28.31
C LYS A 108 26.02 5.58 -28.17
N LEU A 109 25.13 4.66 -28.55
CA LEU A 109 25.42 3.23 -28.47
C LEU A 109 26.52 2.81 -29.47
N LYS A 110 26.57 3.44 -30.64
CA LYS A 110 27.60 3.18 -31.67
C LYS A 110 29.02 3.51 -31.22
N THR A 111 29.20 4.32 -30.18
CA THR A 111 30.56 4.64 -29.67
C THR A 111 31.21 3.46 -28.96
N TRP A 112 30.46 2.39 -28.71
CA TRP A 112 30.98 1.16 -28.12
C TRP A 112 31.49 0.22 -29.21
N ASN A 113 32.82 0.08 -29.28
CA ASN A 113 33.50 -0.62 -30.37
C ASN A 113 33.53 -2.16 -30.23
N LYS A 114 32.92 -2.74 -29.19
CA LYS A 114 32.90 -4.21 -28.95
C LYS A 114 31.48 -4.77 -29.13
N PRO A 115 31.31 -6.04 -29.56
CA PRO A 115 29.98 -6.66 -29.68
C PRO A 115 29.28 -6.92 -28.33
N GLY A 116 30.02 -6.86 -27.21
CA GLY A 116 29.54 -7.05 -25.83
C GLY A 116 30.70 -6.96 -24.83
N PRO A 117 30.45 -7.16 -23.52
CA PRO A 117 31.51 -7.26 -22.52
C PRO A 117 32.29 -8.56 -22.78
N THR A 118 33.63 -8.50 -22.74
CA THR A 118 34.51 -9.63 -23.15
C THR A 118 35.11 -10.34 -21.95
N LEU A 119 35.29 -9.63 -20.82
CA LEU A 119 35.78 -10.16 -19.55
C LEU A 119 34.69 -10.01 -18.48
N PRO A 120 34.64 -10.87 -17.44
CA PRO A 120 33.67 -10.77 -16.34
C PRO A 120 33.67 -9.40 -15.64
N GLY A 121 34.84 -8.79 -15.44
CA GLY A 121 34.96 -7.43 -14.89
C GLY A 121 34.44 -6.30 -15.79
N ASP A 122 34.25 -6.55 -17.09
CA ASP A 122 33.73 -5.54 -18.05
C ASP A 122 32.20 -5.42 -18.00
N ILE A 123 31.49 -6.29 -17.27
CA ILE A 123 30.01 -6.36 -17.28
C ILE A 123 29.41 -5.12 -16.61
N ASP A 124 29.96 -4.71 -15.47
CA ASP A 124 29.50 -3.53 -14.73
C ASP A 124 29.76 -2.23 -15.51
N ASP A 125 30.97 -2.08 -16.07
CA ASP A 125 31.32 -0.94 -16.93
C ASP A 125 30.41 -0.87 -18.17
N TYR A 126 30.07 -2.01 -18.76
CA TYR A 126 29.16 -2.08 -19.89
C TYR A 126 27.71 -1.75 -19.50
N ALA A 127 27.25 -2.21 -18.33
CA ALA A 127 25.94 -1.87 -17.80
C ALA A 127 25.82 -0.37 -17.48
N GLU A 128 26.86 0.23 -16.90
CA GLU A 128 26.94 1.67 -16.67
C GLU A 128 26.93 2.45 -17.99
N PHE A 129 27.70 2.01 -18.99
CA PHE A 129 27.69 2.60 -20.32
C PHE A 129 26.28 2.61 -20.95
N VAL A 130 25.60 1.47 -20.98
CA VAL A 130 24.24 1.37 -21.54
C VAL A 130 23.26 2.27 -20.78
N THR A 131 23.40 2.34 -19.45
CA THR A 131 22.60 3.21 -18.57
C THR A 131 22.84 4.70 -18.85
N ASN A 132 24.09 5.09 -19.09
CA ASN A 132 24.46 6.45 -19.43
C ASN A 132 23.93 6.87 -20.80
N CYS A 133 23.96 5.97 -21.80
CA CYS A 133 23.36 6.22 -23.11
C CYS A 133 21.87 6.52 -23.03
N ILE A 134 21.10 5.67 -22.32
CA ILE A 134 19.64 5.85 -22.19
C ILE A 134 19.27 7.09 -21.37
N THR A 135 20.02 7.39 -20.32
CA THR A 135 19.79 8.55 -19.46
C THR A 135 20.09 9.85 -20.20
N THR A 136 21.19 9.90 -20.95
CA THR A 136 21.57 11.06 -21.78
C THR A 136 20.54 11.32 -22.88
N ALA A 137 20.12 10.27 -23.60
CA ALA A 137 19.09 10.38 -24.62
C ALA A 137 17.76 10.86 -24.04
N SER A 138 17.40 10.40 -22.83
CA SER A 138 16.19 10.82 -22.12
C SER A 138 16.23 12.31 -21.78
N ASN A 139 17.33 12.77 -21.19
CA ASN A 139 17.49 14.17 -20.76
C ASN A 139 17.45 15.16 -21.93
N LEU A 140 17.99 14.78 -23.10
CA LEU A 140 18.02 15.64 -24.28
C LEU A 140 16.69 15.69 -25.06
N ALA A 141 15.86 14.66 -24.93
CA ALA A 141 14.65 14.48 -25.73
C ALA A 141 13.34 14.72 -24.98
N ILE A 142 13.37 14.68 -23.64
CA ILE A 142 12.17 14.75 -22.79
C ILE A 142 12.23 16.02 -21.93
N PRO A 143 11.33 17.00 -22.16
CA PRO A 143 11.34 18.22 -21.38
C PRO A 143 10.90 17.95 -19.94
N THR A 144 11.52 18.63 -18.98
CA THR A 144 11.07 18.68 -17.58
C THR A 144 9.92 19.67 -17.44
N ALA A 145 8.94 19.35 -16.60
CA ALA A 145 7.84 20.24 -16.28
C ALA A 145 7.67 20.35 -14.76
N SER A 146 7.41 21.57 -14.30
CA SER A 146 6.97 21.84 -12.93
C SER A 146 5.60 21.23 -12.70
N MET A 147 5.48 20.39 -11.67
CA MET A 147 4.18 19.88 -11.26
C MET A 147 3.41 20.98 -10.54
N PRO A 148 2.26 21.44 -11.05
CA PRO A 148 1.49 22.50 -10.41
C PRO A 148 1.02 22.02 -9.05
N ASN A 149 1.16 22.89 -8.03
CA ASN A 149 0.65 22.61 -6.70
C ASN A 149 -0.88 22.58 -6.80
N THR A 150 -1.49 21.41 -6.59
CA THR A 150 -2.95 21.23 -6.77
C THR A 150 -3.71 21.80 -5.58
N ASN A 151 -3.60 23.10 -5.35
CA ASN A 151 -4.38 23.77 -4.31
C ASN A 151 -5.86 23.80 -4.73
N PHE A 152 -6.75 23.66 -3.74
CA PHE A 152 -8.18 23.73 -3.97
C PHE A 152 -8.57 25.14 -4.40
N LYS A 153 -8.91 25.32 -5.69
CA LYS A 153 -9.45 26.59 -6.19
C LYS A 153 -10.89 26.77 -5.72
N VAL A 154 -11.12 27.83 -4.97
CA VAL A 154 -12.40 28.23 -4.40
C VAL A 154 -13.26 28.90 -5.49
N SER A 155 -14.59 28.77 -5.45
CA SER A 155 -15.49 29.41 -6.43
C SER A 155 -15.52 30.93 -6.31
N GLU A 156 -15.93 31.63 -7.36
CA GLU A 156 -16.09 33.09 -7.35
C GLU A 156 -17.08 33.56 -6.26
N ALA A 157 -18.17 32.81 -6.08
CA ALA A 157 -19.14 33.07 -5.01
C ALA A 157 -18.47 33.00 -3.62
N SER A 158 -17.72 31.95 -3.34
CA SER A 158 -16.99 31.82 -2.07
C SER A 158 -15.88 32.87 -1.92
N GLN A 159 -15.21 33.29 -3.01
CA GLN A 159 -14.26 34.40 -2.97
C GLN A 159 -14.92 35.72 -2.59
N HIS A 160 -16.10 36.01 -3.16
CA HIS A 160 -16.90 37.17 -2.78
C HIS A 160 -17.31 37.12 -1.30
N MET A 161 -17.72 35.94 -0.81
CA MET A 161 -18.09 35.77 0.60
C MET A 161 -16.89 35.92 1.56
N ILE A 162 -15.68 35.56 1.14
CA ILE A 162 -14.45 35.86 1.91
C ILE A 162 -14.27 37.37 2.04
N LYS A 163 -14.42 38.11 0.93
CA LYS A 163 -14.32 39.58 0.93
C LYS A 163 -15.38 40.20 1.84
N ASN A 164 -16.65 39.79 1.70
CA ASN A 164 -17.75 40.29 2.53
C ASN A 164 -17.52 40.03 4.02
N LYS A 165 -17.04 38.84 4.39
CA LYS A 165 -16.68 38.53 5.77
C LYS A 165 -15.57 39.46 6.29
N HIS A 166 -14.53 39.70 5.50
CA HIS A 166 -13.45 40.61 5.90
C HIS A 166 -13.93 42.05 6.04
N GLN A 167 -14.82 42.51 5.17
CA GLN A 167 -15.43 43.83 5.26
C GLN A 167 -16.32 43.96 6.50
N ALA A 168 -17.19 42.98 6.76
CA ALA A 168 -18.04 42.95 7.95
C ALA A 168 -17.23 42.94 9.25
N TYR A 169 -16.14 42.18 9.29
CA TYR A 169 -15.21 42.19 10.42
C TYR A 169 -14.58 43.57 10.65
N ARG A 170 -14.05 44.20 9.59
CA ARG A 170 -13.46 45.55 9.68
C ARG A 170 -14.48 46.60 10.12
N ARG A 171 -15.72 46.50 9.65
CA ARG A 171 -16.81 47.39 10.04
C ARG A 171 -17.12 47.23 11.53
N TRP A 172 -17.38 46.00 11.98
CA TRP A 172 -17.62 45.71 13.39
C TRP A 172 -16.50 46.20 14.30
N LYS A 173 -15.22 45.99 13.93
CA LYS A 173 -14.09 46.48 14.72
C LYS A 173 -13.97 48.01 14.74
N LYS A 174 -14.53 48.71 13.75
CA LYS A 174 -14.56 50.17 13.73
C LYS A 174 -15.72 50.75 14.55
N THR A 175 -16.90 50.15 14.46
CA THR A 175 -18.14 50.67 15.05
C THR A 175 -18.39 50.15 16.47
N GLY A 176 -17.97 48.92 16.78
CA GLY A 176 -18.25 48.24 18.04
C GLY A 176 -19.72 47.84 18.24
N GLU A 177 -20.61 48.09 17.27
CA GLU A 177 -22.04 47.88 17.41
C GLU A 177 -22.45 46.39 17.36
N ALA A 178 -23.49 46.03 18.12
CA ALA A 178 -24.03 44.69 18.15
C ALA A 178 -24.61 44.25 16.79
N ALA A 179 -25.17 45.18 16.01
CA ALA A 179 -25.70 44.91 14.67
C ALA A 179 -24.59 44.49 13.70
N ASP A 180 -23.46 45.20 13.70
CA ASP A 180 -22.30 44.86 12.87
C ASP A 180 -21.64 43.55 13.31
N LYS A 181 -21.61 43.27 14.63
CA LYS A 181 -21.20 41.97 15.18
C LYS A 181 -22.06 40.84 14.61
N GLN A 182 -23.38 41.00 14.63
CA GLN A 182 -24.32 40.02 14.07
C GLN A 182 -24.13 39.84 12.55
N GLN A 183 -23.88 40.93 11.82
CA GLN A 183 -23.61 40.86 10.38
C GLN A 183 -22.33 40.07 10.07
N PHE A 184 -21.27 40.26 10.86
CA PHE A 184 -20.05 39.46 10.76
C PHE A 184 -20.31 37.96 10.98
N TYR A 185 -21.01 37.59 12.07
CA TYR A 185 -21.35 36.18 12.34
C TYR A 185 -22.22 35.56 11.24
N SER A 186 -23.20 36.30 10.72
CA SER A 186 -24.02 35.86 9.59
C SER A 186 -23.16 35.58 8.35
N SER A 187 -22.26 36.51 7.99
CA SER A 187 -21.35 36.36 6.85
C SER A 187 -20.41 35.15 6.99
N GLN A 188 -20.01 34.83 8.21
CA GLN A 188 -19.18 33.67 8.53
C GLN A 188 -19.90 32.35 8.27
N VAL A 189 -21.15 32.22 8.76
CA VAL A 189 -21.99 31.03 8.54
C VAL A 189 -22.23 30.82 7.05
N LEU A 190 -22.55 31.91 6.33
CA LEU A 190 -22.76 31.90 4.89
C LEU A 190 -21.50 31.44 4.15
N LEU A 191 -20.32 31.99 4.47
CA LEU A 191 -19.05 31.55 3.88
C LEU A 191 -18.77 30.07 4.17
N ALA A 192 -18.97 29.62 5.41
CA ALA A 192 -18.76 28.22 5.77
C ALA A 192 -19.64 27.27 4.95
N ASN A 193 -20.91 27.65 4.73
CA ASN A 193 -21.83 26.89 3.88
C ASN A 193 -21.39 26.89 2.41
N SER A 194 -20.95 28.04 1.88
CA SER A 194 -20.44 28.13 0.51
C SER A 194 -19.19 27.27 0.29
N LEU A 195 -18.21 27.33 1.21
CA LEU A 195 -17.01 26.49 1.13
C LEU A 195 -17.32 24.99 1.25
N ARG A 196 -18.31 24.62 2.08
CA ARG A 196 -18.81 23.23 2.13
C ARG A 196 -19.42 22.83 0.79
N ASN A 197 -20.18 23.71 0.15
CA ASN A 197 -20.78 23.48 -1.15
C ASN A 197 -19.71 23.34 -2.25
N ASP A 198 -18.69 24.20 -2.28
CA ASP A 198 -17.59 24.06 -3.25
C ASP A 198 -16.88 22.71 -3.10
N ARG A 199 -16.60 22.28 -1.86
CA ARG A 199 -15.99 20.97 -1.59
C ARG A 199 -16.90 19.82 -2.04
N ARG A 200 -18.21 19.92 -1.77
CA ARG A 200 -19.21 18.95 -2.20
C ARG A 200 -19.31 18.89 -3.72
N HIS A 201 -19.31 20.03 -4.40
CA HIS A 201 -19.38 20.11 -5.85
C HIS A 201 -18.15 19.50 -6.52
N LYS A 202 -16.94 19.85 -6.05
CA LYS A 202 -15.69 19.23 -6.53
C LYS A 202 -15.69 17.72 -6.29
N PHE A 203 -16.22 17.28 -5.14
CA PHE A 203 -16.37 15.87 -4.86
C PHE A 203 -17.36 15.18 -5.80
N LYS A 204 -18.51 15.83 -6.10
CA LYS A 204 -19.49 15.35 -7.07
C LYS A 204 -18.87 15.19 -8.46
N GLN A 205 -18.16 16.20 -8.95
CA GLN A 205 -17.43 16.14 -10.23
C GLN A 205 -16.41 14.98 -10.27
N LEU A 206 -15.69 14.77 -9.17
CA LEU A 206 -14.78 13.62 -9.04
C LEU A 206 -15.57 12.30 -9.15
N MET A 207 -16.68 12.16 -8.41
CA MET A 207 -17.50 10.95 -8.44
C MET A 207 -18.11 10.69 -9.81
N GLU A 208 -18.64 11.70 -10.49
CA GLU A 208 -19.14 11.58 -11.86
C GLU A 208 -18.03 11.12 -12.82
N SER A 209 -16.83 11.70 -12.70
CA SER A 209 -15.65 11.29 -13.48
C SER A 209 -15.28 9.83 -13.22
N LEU A 210 -15.33 9.36 -11.97
CA LEU A 210 -15.10 7.96 -11.63
C LEU A 210 -16.21 7.05 -12.17
N CYS A 211 -17.48 7.48 -12.13
CA CYS A 211 -18.62 6.72 -12.64
C CYS A 211 -18.57 6.51 -14.15
N ARG A 212 -18.00 7.46 -14.90
CA ARG A 212 -17.81 7.33 -16.36
C ARG A 212 -16.67 6.36 -16.73
N LYS A 213 -15.75 6.09 -15.82
CA LYS A 213 -14.57 5.23 -16.08
C LYS A 213 -14.87 3.77 -15.77
N LYS A 214 -14.19 2.85 -16.46
CA LYS A 214 -14.21 1.43 -16.08
C LYS A 214 -13.69 1.29 -14.64
N MET A 215 -14.41 0.51 -13.82
CA MET A 215 -14.13 0.29 -12.39
C MET A 215 -12.68 -0.16 -12.11
N TYR A 216 -12.08 -0.91 -13.04
CA TYR A 216 -10.72 -1.43 -12.92
C TYR A 216 -9.64 -0.48 -13.46
N SER A 217 -9.98 0.76 -13.81
CA SER A 217 -8.97 1.73 -14.24
C SER A 217 -8.04 2.11 -13.08
N ASP A 218 -6.75 2.31 -13.38
CA ASP A 218 -5.75 2.72 -12.39
C ASP A 218 -6.18 4.00 -11.65
N GLU A 219 -6.88 4.92 -12.33
CA GLU A 219 -7.35 6.17 -11.76
C GLU A 219 -8.44 5.97 -10.70
N VAL A 220 -9.37 5.02 -10.91
CA VAL A 220 -10.38 4.64 -9.92
C VAL A 220 -9.70 4.04 -8.71
N TRP A 221 -8.78 3.09 -8.91
CA TRP A 221 -8.07 2.43 -7.81
C TRP A 221 -7.15 3.36 -7.02
N LEU A 222 -6.45 4.28 -7.68
CA LEU A 222 -5.63 5.30 -7.00
C LEU A 222 -6.51 6.23 -6.15
N THR A 223 -7.70 6.58 -6.64
CA THR A 223 -8.64 7.44 -5.89
C THR A 223 -9.24 6.71 -4.69
N VAL A 224 -9.62 5.44 -4.86
CA VAL A 224 -10.06 4.55 -3.78
C VAL A 224 -9.00 4.41 -2.69
N ARG A 225 -7.72 4.24 -3.06
CA ARG A 225 -6.61 4.20 -2.08
C ARG A 225 -6.50 5.48 -1.27
N LYS A 226 -6.70 6.65 -1.88
CA LYS A 226 -6.71 7.95 -1.19
C LYS A 226 -7.84 8.02 -0.15
N PHE A 227 -9.02 7.49 -0.45
CA PHE A 227 -10.13 7.46 0.51
C PHE A 227 -9.90 6.56 1.71
N HIS A 228 -9.09 5.52 1.58
CA HIS A 228 -8.72 4.68 2.72
C HIS A 228 -7.80 5.39 3.73
N ASN A 229 -7.38 6.63 3.45
CA ASN A 229 -6.53 7.47 4.27
C ASN A 229 -5.39 6.70 4.96
N LYS A 230 -4.88 5.68 4.29
CA LYS A 230 -3.64 5.02 4.67
C LYS A 230 -2.51 5.92 4.22
N ARG A 231 -2.37 7.08 4.86
CA ARG A 231 -1.02 7.44 5.28
C ARG A 231 -0.67 6.37 6.30
N ILE A 232 -0.10 5.26 5.82
CA ILE A 232 0.75 4.45 6.69
C ILE A 232 1.70 5.51 7.23
N LYS A 233 1.60 5.86 8.51
CA LYS A 233 2.74 6.49 9.17
C LYS A 233 3.84 5.47 8.93
N GLN A 234 4.68 5.71 7.93
CA GLN A 234 5.94 5.01 7.86
C GLN A 234 6.62 5.48 9.12
N THR A 235 6.56 4.67 10.16
CA THR A 235 7.50 4.75 11.26
C THR A 235 8.83 4.42 10.62
N TYR A 236 9.49 5.45 10.10
CA TYR A 236 10.87 5.33 9.73
C TYR A 236 11.60 5.08 11.04
N SER A 237 12.25 3.92 11.18
CA SER A 237 13.35 3.83 12.12
C SER A 237 14.34 4.92 11.68
N SER A 238 14.60 5.90 12.54
CA SER A 238 15.53 6.99 12.26
C SER A 238 16.89 6.42 11.86
N THR A 239 17.27 5.32 12.49
CA THR A 239 18.51 4.59 12.24
C THR A 239 18.23 3.08 12.12
N MET A 240 18.99 2.40 11.27
CA MET A 240 19.08 0.93 11.21
C MET A 240 20.48 0.55 11.69
N GLN A 241 20.59 -0.45 12.56
CA GLN A 241 21.88 -0.92 13.06
C GLN A 241 22.09 -2.39 12.72
N TYR A 242 23.25 -2.72 12.19
CA TYR A 242 23.69 -4.08 11.92
C TYR A 242 25.21 -4.16 11.99
N ASN A 243 25.78 -5.11 12.74
CA ASN A 243 27.23 -5.27 12.94
C ASN A 243 27.98 -3.94 13.22
N ASN A 244 27.51 -3.17 14.20
CA ASN A 244 28.06 -1.86 14.59
C ASN A 244 28.02 -0.75 13.52
N THR A 245 27.41 -0.99 12.36
CA THR A 245 27.15 0.07 11.36
C THR A 245 25.78 0.68 11.58
N ILE A 246 25.70 2.01 11.53
CA ILE A 246 24.46 2.77 11.73
C ILE A 246 24.10 3.45 10.41
N ALA A 247 22.98 3.06 9.81
CA ALA A 247 22.45 3.69 8.60
C ALA A 247 21.36 4.71 8.93
N ALA A 248 21.56 5.96 8.51
CA ALA A 248 20.61 7.04 8.66
C ALA A 248 19.87 7.33 7.35
N THR A 249 20.57 7.24 6.20
CA THR A 249 19.99 7.53 4.89
C THR A 249 19.30 6.33 4.26
N GLY A 250 18.39 6.56 3.31
CA GLY A 250 17.66 5.48 2.63
C GLY A 250 18.56 4.54 1.83
N LYS A 251 19.67 5.06 1.29
CA LYS A 251 20.68 4.28 0.56
C LYS A 251 21.46 3.38 1.52
N GLU A 252 22.03 3.96 2.59
CA GLU A 252 22.73 3.19 3.62
C GLU A 252 21.86 2.08 4.23
N LYS A 253 20.57 2.34 4.44
CA LYS A 253 19.62 1.34 4.95
C LYS A 253 19.41 0.19 3.97
N ALA A 254 19.36 0.47 2.67
CA ALA A 254 19.24 -0.55 1.65
C ALA A 254 20.51 -1.40 1.55
N ASP A 255 21.68 -0.76 1.65
CA ASP A 255 22.98 -1.41 1.58
C ASP A 255 23.22 -2.32 2.81
N ILE A 256 22.94 -1.83 4.03
CA ILE A 256 22.97 -2.66 5.26
C ILE A 256 22.01 -3.84 5.14
N PHE A 257 20.81 -3.61 4.60
CA PHE A 257 19.82 -4.68 4.46
C PHE A 257 20.26 -5.73 3.43
N ALA A 258 20.90 -5.32 2.34
CA ALA A 258 21.50 -6.23 1.37
C ALA A 258 22.62 -7.07 2.00
N ASP A 259 23.52 -6.42 2.75
CA ASP A 259 24.61 -7.09 3.47
C ASP A 259 24.10 -8.09 4.53
N TYR A 260 23.06 -7.71 5.28
CA TYR A 260 22.35 -8.61 6.19
C TYR A 260 21.77 -9.81 5.44
N PHE A 261 21.10 -9.58 4.31
CA PHE A 261 20.48 -10.67 3.55
C PHE A 261 21.51 -11.64 2.99
N GLU A 262 22.59 -11.13 2.41
CA GLU A 262 23.68 -11.95 1.89
C GLU A 262 24.35 -12.78 2.99
N LYS A 263 24.64 -12.17 4.15
CA LYS A 263 25.39 -12.83 5.22
C LYS A 263 24.53 -13.74 6.09
N GLU A 264 23.35 -13.30 6.50
CA GLU A 264 22.52 -14.00 7.50
C GLU A 264 21.44 -14.88 6.87
N VAL A 265 20.86 -14.46 5.73
CA VAL A 265 19.79 -15.22 5.06
C VAL A 265 20.36 -16.21 4.04
N TYR A 266 21.45 -15.83 3.34
CA TYR A 266 22.20 -16.71 2.44
C TYR A 266 23.48 -17.28 3.08
N PHE A 267 23.53 -17.36 4.41
CA PHE A 267 24.65 -18.01 5.10
C PHE A 267 24.88 -19.41 4.51
N LYS A 268 26.13 -19.72 4.13
CA LYS A 268 26.57 -21.06 3.73
C LYS A 268 26.45 -22.01 4.91
N VAL A 269 25.24 -22.47 5.22
CA VAL A 269 25.02 -23.58 6.14
C VAL A 269 25.30 -24.85 5.35
N PRO A 270 26.30 -25.69 5.70
CA PRO A 270 26.34 -27.05 5.20
C PRO A 270 25.03 -27.74 5.63
N ASP A 271 24.24 -28.22 4.67
CA ASP A 271 22.87 -28.77 4.79
C ASP A 271 22.70 -29.79 5.94
N MET A 272 22.58 -29.31 7.19
CA MET A 272 22.54 -30.12 8.41
C MET A 272 21.29 -29.88 9.26
N LEU A 273 20.21 -29.32 8.70
CA LEU A 273 18.92 -29.24 9.39
C LEU A 273 18.18 -30.60 9.35
N PRO A 274 17.62 -31.10 10.47
CA PRO A 274 16.98 -32.42 10.53
C PRO A 274 15.74 -32.57 9.62
N PHE A 275 15.08 -31.45 9.27
CA PHE A 275 13.97 -31.45 8.30
C PHE A 275 14.41 -31.59 6.84
N HIS A 276 15.68 -31.29 6.52
CA HIS A 276 16.21 -31.41 5.16
C HIS A 276 16.22 -32.87 4.70
N LYS A 277 16.58 -33.84 5.55
CA LYS A 277 16.52 -35.27 5.21
C LYS A 277 15.11 -35.73 4.82
N GLN A 278 14.07 -35.20 5.47
CA GLN A 278 12.68 -35.55 5.18
C GLN A 278 12.17 -34.89 3.88
N VAL A 279 12.50 -33.61 3.66
CA VAL A 279 12.21 -32.88 2.42
C VAL A 279 12.96 -33.51 1.24
N VAL A 280 14.24 -33.87 1.42
CA VAL A 280 15.08 -34.58 0.43
C VAL A 280 14.53 -35.97 0.15
N ARG A 281 14.03 -36.70 1.15
CA ARG A 281 13.42 -38.03 0.94
C ARG A 281 12.09 -37.94 0.18
N GLN A 282 11.28 -36.93 0.47
CA GLN A 282 10.03 -36.66 -0.26
C GLN A 282 10.30 -36.18 -1.70
N THR A 283 11.24 -35.25 -1.88
CA THR A 283 11.66 -34.79 -3.23
C THR A 283 12.35 -35.88 -4.03
N LYS A 284 13.15 -36.77 -3.41
CA LYS A 284 13.72 -37.96 -4.07
C LYS A 284 12.64 -38.95 -4.51
N LYS A 285 11.56 -39.15 -3.73
CA LYS A 285 10.40 -39.96 -4.15
C LYS A 285 9.63 -39.33 -5.31
N VAL A 286 9.47 -38.01 -5.31
CA VAL A 286 8.85 -37.26 -6.41
C VAL A 286 9.73 -37.30 -7.67
N LYS A 287 11.05 -37.15 -7.53
CA LYS A 287 12.03 -37.27 -8.63
C LYS A 287 12.11 -38.69 -9.22
N LYS A 288 11.97 -39.75 -8.41
CA LYS A 288 12.01 -41.15 -8.88
C LYS A 288 10.83 -41.51 -9.81
N GLY A 289 9.75 -40.73 -9.79
CA GLY A 289 8.60 -40.87 -10.68
C GLY A 289 8.63 -39.94 -11.91
N MET A 290 9.63 -39.06 -12.02
CA MET A 290 9.80 -38.19 -13.17
C MET A 290 10.92 -38.75 -14.06
N LEU A 291 10.58 -39.07 -15.32
CA LEU A 291 11.55 -39.34 -16.37
C LEU A 291 12.59 -38.21 -16.41
N HIS A 292 13.86 -38.57 -16.26
CA HIS A 292 14.98 -37.65 -16.29
C HIS A 292 15.04 -36.93 -17.65
N PRO A 293 15.03 -35.59 -17.71
CA PRO A 293 15.68 -34.89 -18.81
C PRO A 293 17.18 -35.11 -18.64
N SER A 294 17.82 -35.65 -19.66
CA SER A 294 19.26 -35.88 -19.74
C SER A 294 20.05 -34.64 -19.31
N THR A 295 21.01 -34.86 -18.41
CA THR A 295 22.09 -33.95 -18.02
C THR A 295 22.89 -33.54 -19.25
N THR A 296 22.65 -32.32 -19.73
CA THR A 296 23.56 -31.38 -20.44
C THR A 296 22.70 -30.28 -21.05
N THR A 297 22.25 -29.33 -20.24
CA THR A 297 21.68 -28.08 -20.78
C THR A 297 22.69 -26.98 -20.55
N LYS A 298 23.54 -26.72 -21.55
CA LYS A 298 24.14 -25.38 -21.72
C LYS A 298 22.99 -24.39 -21.59
N SER A 299 23.13 -23.41 -20.69
CA SER A 299 22.10 -22.40 -20.47
C SER A 299 21.70 -21.78 -21.81
N LYS A 300 20.41 -21.77 -22.10
CA LYS A 300 19.90 -21.27 -23.38
C LYS A 300 20.08 -19.75 -23.38
N LYS A 301 20.92 -19.24 -24.28
CA LYS A 301 21.12 -17.79 -24.47
C LYS A 301 19.79 -17.10 -24.79
N PHE A 302 19.61 -15.91 -24.22
CA PHE A 302 18.49 -15.02 -24.51
C PHE A 302 18.55 -14.53 -25.96
N SER A 303 17.38 -14.46 -26.60
CA SER A 303 17.23 -13.91 -27.95
C SER A 303 16.75 -12.45 -27.92
N THR A 304 17.08 -11.69 -28.95
CA THR A 304 16.57 -10.31 -29.11
C THR A 304 15.04 -10.24 -29.16
N LYS A 305 14.37 -11.29 -29.68
CA LYS A 305 12.91 -11.41 -29.69
C LYS A 305 12.33 -11.53 -28.27
N GLU A 306 12.98 -12.33 -27.43
CA GLU A 306 12.60 -12.54 -26.03
C GLU A 306 12.77 -11.24 -25.22
N VAL A 307 13.90 -10.56 -25.39
CA VAL A 307 14.15 -9.27 -24.75
C VAL A 307 13.10 -8.22 -25.14
N LYS A 308 12.78 -8.10 -26.44
CA LYS A 308 11.68 -7.22 -26.90
C LYS A 308 10.34 -7.57 -26.29
N TRP A 309 10.03 -8.87 -26.20
CA TRP A 309 8.79 -9.35 -25.62
C TRP A 309 8.68 -8.92 -24.15
N HIS A 310 9.74 -9.11 -23.36
CA HIS A 310 9.78 -8.68 -21.96
C HIS A 310 9.67 -7.16 -21.78
N ILE A 311 10.37 -6.36 -22.60
CA ILE A 311 10.27 -4.89 -22.58
C ILE A 311 8.81 -4.44 -22.79
N LYS A 312 8.07 -5.12 -23.67
CA LYS A 312 6.66 -4.82 -23.93
C LYS A 312 5.77 -5.06 -22.70
N GLN A 313 6.10 -6.05 -21.87
CA GLN A 313 5.34 -6.40 -20.66
C GLN A 313 5.59 -5.46 -19.47
N LEU A 314 6.63 -4.62 -19.51
CA LEU A 314 6.98 -3.73 -18.40
C LEU A 314 5.81 -2.81 -18.01
N ARG A 315 5.55 -2.62 -16.72
CA ARG A 315 4.62 -1.59 -16.23
C ARG A 315 5.33 -0.24 -16.18
N ASN A 316 4.60 0.86 -16.37
CA ASN A 316 5.19 2.20 -16.22
C ASN A 316 5.32 2.54 -14.73
N SER A 317 6.37 2.06 -14.06
CA SER A 317 6.66 2.28 -12.64
C SER A 317 7.60 3.48 -12.43
N ALA A 318 7.87 3.77 -11.14
CA ALA A 318 9.00 4.62 -10.77
C ALA A 318 10.32 4.01 -11.26
N THR A 319 11.31 4.87 -11.48
CA THR A 319 12.68 4.46 -11.84
C THR A 319 13.36 3.76 -10.69
N GLY A 320 14.29 2.87 -11.01
CA GLY A 320 15.21 2.31 -10.02
C GLY A 320 16.31 3.32 -9.67
N PRO A 321 17.32 2.88 -8.90
CA PRO A 321 18.52 3.67 -8.60
C PRO A 321 19.26 4.16 -9.85
N ASP A 322 19.11 3.42 -10.95
CA ASP A 322 19.62 3.72 -12.30
C ASP A 322 18.95 4.93 -12.97
N ASN A 323 17.85 5.45 -12.43
CA ASN A 323 17.03 6.51 -13.00
C ASN A 323 16.49 6.22 -14.43
N VAL A 324 16.44 4.94 -14.84
CA VAL A 324 15.96 4.54 -16.16
C VAL A 324 14.45 4.31 -16.14
N HIS A 325 13.70 5.11 -16.89
CA HIS A 325 12.25 4.95 -16.98
C HIS A 325 11.85 3.82 -17.93
N ASN A 326 10.95 2.94 -17.49
CA ASN A 326 10.36 1.88 -18.34
C ASN A 326 9.70 2.42 -19.62
N ARG A 327 9.28 3.69 -19.61
CA ARG A 327 8.74 4.35 -20.81
C ARG A 327 9.82 4.62 -21.87
N CYS A 328 11.06 4.86 -21.46
CA CYS A 328 12.22 4.99 -22.34
C CYS A 328 12.62 3.63 -22.91
N LEU A 329 12.63 2.57 -22.07
CA LEU A 329 12.86 1.19 -22.53
C LEU A 329 11.84 0.75 -23.58
N LYS A 330 10.56 1.07 -23.41
CA LYS A 330 9.51 0.78 -24.40
C LYS A 330 9.65 1.55 -25.72
N LYS A 331 10.50 2.57 -25.75
CA LYS A 331 10.82 3.37 -26.95
C LYS A 331 12.23 3.06 -27.47
N HIS A 332 12.71 1.86 -27.17
CA HIS A 332 14.00 1.32 -27.63
C HIS A 332 14.18 1.40 -29.16
N THR A 333 15.43 1.34 -29.56
CA THR A 333 15.87 1.10 -30.93
C THR A 333 16.24 -0.37 -31.10
N GLU A 334 16.53 -0.80 -32.33
CA GLU A 334 17.01 -2.15 -32.61
C GLU A 334 18.42 -2.39 -32.04
N LEU A 335 19.29 -1.39 -32.19
CA LEU A 335 20.64 -1.41 -31.65
C LEU A 335 20.63 -1.56 -30.12
N PHE A 336 19.78 -0.79 -29.43
CA PHE A 336 19.64 -0.91 -27.97
C PHE A 336 19.27 -2.32 -27.51
N VAL A 337 18.38 -3.00 -28.22
CA VAL A 337 18.01 -4.39 -27.90
C VAL A 337 19.18 -5.34 -28.10
N GLN A 338 20.02 -5.12 -29.10
CA GLN A 338 21.23 -5.93 -29.32
C GLN A 338 22.20 -5.79 -28.15
N HIS A 339 22.50 -4.55 -27.73
CA HIS A 339 23.35 -4.28 -26.57
C HIS A 339 22.79 -4.91 -25.27
N LEU A 340 21.48 -4.77 -25.04
CA LEU A 340 20.83 -5.34 -23.86
C LEU A 340 20.87 -6.88 -23.88
N THR A 341 20.70 -7.49 -25.05
CA THR A 341 20.79 -8.95 -25.22
C THR A 341 22.21 -9.46 -25.00
N ALA A 342 23.22 -8.73 -25.47
CA ALA A 342 24.63 -9.04 -25.21
C ALA A 342 24.95 -8.98 -23.71
N LEU A 343 24.48 -7.92 -23.02
CA LEU A 343 24.65 -7.77 -21.58
C LEU A 343 24.00 -8.94 -20.81
N TYR A 344 22.74 -9.27 -21.09
CA TYR A 344 22.06 -10.38 -20.40
C TYR A 344 22.70 -11.74 -20.64
N ASN A 345 23.22 -11.99 -21.85
CA ASN A 345 23.92 -13.24 -22.14
C ASN A 345 25.28 -13.32 -21.46
N ALA A 346 26.00 -12.19 -21.32
CA ALA A 346 27.26 -12.16 -20.60
C ALA A 346 27.07 -12.43 -19.10
N ILE A 347 26.06 -11.81 -18.48
CA ILE A 347 25.67 -12.08 -17.08
C ILE A 347 25.31 -13.56 -16.90
N LEU A 348 24.52 -14.12 -17.83
CA LEU A 348 24.11 -15.52 -17.78
C LEU A 348 25.30 -16.49 -17.88
N GLU A 349 26.30 -16.15 -18.71
CA GLU A 349 27.51 -16.96 -18.89
C GLU A 349 28.39 -16.95 -17.64
N GLU A 350 28.55 -15.79 -16.99
CA GLU A 350 29.26 -15.66 -15.72
C GLU A 350 28.61 -16.49 -14.61
N ASP A 351 27.29 -16.40 -14.42
CA ASP A 351 26.57 -17.19 -13.41
C ASP A 351 26.65 -18.71 -13.63
N THR A 352 26.63 -19.17 -14.90
CA THR A 352 26.81 -20.61 -15.20
C THR A 352 28.19 -21.13 -14.83
N TYR A 353 29.23 -20.30 -14.90
CA TYR A 353 30.61 -20.70 -14.55
C TYR A 353 30.72 -21.04 -13.05
N TYR A 354 30.13 -20.22 -12.17
CA TYR A 354 30.14 -20.46 -10.72
C TYR A 354 29.35 -21.72 -10.31
N LEU A 355 28.22 -22.01 -10.99
CA LEU A 355 27.39 -23.19 -10.70
C LEU A 355 28.06 -24.52 -11.09
N THR A 356 28.89 -24.54 -12.14
CA THR A 356 29.62 -25.74 -12.56
C THR A 356 30.74 -26.13 -11.60
N VAL A 357 31.47 -25.15 -11.06
CA VAL A 357 32.58 -25.38 -10.11
C VAL A 357 32.05 -25.93 -8.77
N GLU A 358 30.89 -25.45 -8.30
CA GLU A 358 30.27 -26.00 -7.08
C GLU A 358 29.72 -27.43 -7.25
N ALA A 359 29.29 -27.81 -8.47
CA ALA A 359 28.73 -29.14 -8.73
C ALA A 359 29.80 -30.24 -8.70
N GLU A 360 31.01 -29.96 -9.19
CA GLU A 360 32.14 -30.89 -9.15
C GLU A 360 32.64 -31.12 -7.71
N HIS A 361 32.69 -30.07 -6.88
CA HIS A 361 33.02 -30.20 -5.45
C HIS A 361 31.99 -31.00 -4.64
N ARG A 362 30.71 -31.04 -5.05
CA ARG A 362 29.64 -31.82 -4.38
C ARG A 362 29.64 -33.31 -4.72
N GLN A 363 30.12 -33.71 -5.90
CA GLN A 363 30.19 -35.14 -6.27
C GLN A 363 31.27 -35.88 -5.49
N ALA A 364 32.41 -35.25 -5.22
CA ALA A 364 33.52 -35.84 -4.46
C ALA A 364 33.15 -36.13 -2.98
N SER A 365 32.23 -35.35 -2.41
CA SER A 365 31.86 -35.42 -0.98
C SER A 365 30.66 -36.35 -0.69
N THR A 366 29.91 -36.78 -1.71
CA THR A 366 28.68 -37.60 -1.55
C THR A 366 28.96 -39.11 -1.39
N ILE A 367 30.17 -39.60 -1.68
CA ILE A 367 30.47 -41.04 -1.72
C ILE A 367 30.69 -41.66 -0.31
N GLN A 368 30.87 -40.88 0.75
CA GLN A 368 31.27 -41.43 2.06
C GLN A 368 30.17 -41.61 3.13
N LEU A 369 28.92 -41.20 2.90
CA LEU A 369 27.89 -41.19 3.97
C LEU A 369 26.59 -41.91 3.57
N SER A 370 26.66 -43.25 3.51
CA SER A 370 25.44 -44.08 3.50
C SER A 370 25.59 -45.36 4.34
N SER A 371 25.30 -45.28 5.63
CA SER A 371 24.85 -46.42 6.43
C SER A 371 23.97 -45.93 7.59
N HIS A 372 23.02 -46.78 7.98
CA HIS A 372 21.99 -46.62 9.03
C HIS A 372 20.70 -45.85 8.70
N GLN A 373 19.70 -46.66 8.33
CA GLN A 373 18.27 -46.40 8.47
C GLN A 373 17.79 -46.78 9.88
N SER A 374 16.71 -46.14 10.34
CA SER A 374 15.58 -46.80 11.02
C SER A 374 14.29 -45.98 10.87
N PRO A 375 13.08 -46.59 10.78
CA PRO A 375 11.83 -45.89 10.48
C PRO A 375 10.80 -46.02 11.59
N GLU A 376 10.36 -44.91 12.19
CA GLU A 376 9.05 -44.88 12.88
C GLU A 376 8.61 -43.44 13.05
N LEU A 377 7.40 -43.12 12.56
CA LEU A 377 6.48 -42.12 13.15
C LEU A 377 5.19 -42.13 12.32
N SER A 378 4.20 -42.82 12.88
CA SER A 378 2.85 -42.99 12.39
C SER A 378 1.86 -42.09 13.15
N ARG A 379 0.88 -41.54 12.42
CA ARG A 379 -0.49 -41.15 12.82
C ARG A 379 -0.66 -40.17 14.01
N LEU A 380 -1.06 -38.93 13.72
CA LEU A 380 -1.57 -37.97 14.71
C LEU A 380 -3.11 -37.85 14.63
N HIS A 381 -3.79 -38.16 15.73
CA HIS A 381 -5.23 -37.98 15.94
C HIS A 381 -5.56 -36.57 16.50
N PRO A 382 -6.68 -35.91 16.13
CA PRO A 382 -6.87 -34.48 16.34
C PRO A 382 -7.54 -34.07 17.67
N ARG A 383 -7.36 -34.81 18.78
CA ARG A 383 -7.95 -34.45 20.10
C ARG A 383 -7.17 -34.94 21.35
N LYS A 384 -5.83 -34.87 21.38
CA LYS A 384 -5.08 -35.02 22.64
C LYS A 384 -4.64 -33.64 23.15
N LYS A 385 -5.12 -33.25 24.35
CA LYS A 385 -4.49 -32.17 25.12
C LYS A 385 -3.12 -32.69 25.57
N TYR A 386 -2.04 -32.13 25.02
CA TYR A 386 -0.69 -32.46 25.45
C TYR A 386 -0.51 -31.98 26.89
N LYS A 387 -0.16 -32.92 27.79
CA LYS A 387 -0.01 -32.69 29.24
C LYS A 387 1.20 -31.80 29.58
N HIS A 388 2.11 -31.61 28.63
CA HIS A 388 3.31 -30.80 28.76
C HIS A 388 3.36 -29.80 27.60
N SER A 389 3.53 -28.52 27.91
CA SER A 389 3.75 -27.49 26.90
C SER A 389 5.11 -27.70 26.25
N VAL A 390 5.14 -27.85 24.92
CA VAL A 390 6.40 -27.90 24.17
C VAL A 390 7.03 -26.50 24.23
N GLU A 391 8.12 -26.36 24.97
CA GLU A 391 8.94 -25.14 24.92
C GLU A 391 9.74 -25.14 23.62
N VAL A 392 9.36 -24.29 22.68
CA VAL A 392 10.09 -24.10 21.43
C VAL A 392 11.11 -23.00 21.65
N LYS A 393 12.41 -23.35 21.60
CA LYS A 393 13.51 -22.38 21.59
C LYS A 393 14.03 -22.24 20.17
N VAL A 394 14.14 -21.00 19.70
CA VAL A 394 14.86 -20.66 18.48
C VAL A 394 16.02 -19.79 18.94
N GLU A 395 17.24 -20.29 18.76
CA GLU A 395 18.46 -19.73 19.35
C GLU A 395 18.34 -19.59 20.89
N ASN A 396 18.59 -18.38 21.42
CA ASN A 396 18.45 -18.06 22.84
C ASN A 396 17.04 -17.55 23.22
N THR A 397 16.08 -17.56 22.30
CA THR A 397 14.73 -17.01 22.54
C THR A 397 13.71 -18.12 22.72
N THR A 398 13.01 -18.12 23.86
CA THR A 398 11.90 -19.05 24.12
C THR A 398 10.62 -18.49 23.51
N ILE A 399 10.06 -19.19 22.52
CA ILE A 399 8.82 -18.79 21.84
C ILE A 399 7.63 -19.17 22.73
N LYS A 400 6.91 -18.16 23.22
CA LYS A 400 5.67 -18.36 23.97
C LYS A 400 4.51 -18.60 22.99
N PRO A 401 3.64 -19.60 23.23
CA PRO A 401 2.45 -19.79 22.42
C PRO A 401 1.51 -18.58 22.57
N LEU A 402 1.09 -18.02 21.44
CA LEU A 402 0.14 -16.91 21.38
C LEU A 402 -1.29 -17.45 21.20
N ASP A 403 -2.26 -16.80 21.84
CA ASP A 403 -3.68 -17.18 21.72
C ASP A 403 -4.26 -16.92 20.32
N ALA A 404 -3.68 -15.95 19.60
CA ALA A 404 -4.00 -15.63 18.22
C ALA A 404 -2.76 -15.13 17.48
N THR A 405 -2.61 -15.53 16.22
CA THR A 405 -1.49 -15.09 15.37
C THR A 405 -1.96 -14.63 13.99
N GLY A 406 -1.30 -13.61 13.47
CA GLY A 406 -1.54 -13.10 12.12
C GLY A 406 -0.69 -13.85 11.10
N TYR A 407 -1.32 -14.47 10.12
CA TYR A 407 -0.64 -15.13 9.01
C TYR A 407 -1.24 -14.67 7.68
N LEU A 408 -0.40 -14.08 6.82
CA LEU A 408 -0.80 -13.51 5.52
C LEU A 408 -2.01 -12.58 5.60
N GLY A 409 -2.23 -11.88 6.73
CA GLY A 409 -3.37 -10.97 6.91
C GLY A 409 -4.67 -11.64 7.41
N VAL A 410 -4.67 -12.95 7.64
CA VAL A 410 -5.71 -13.70 8.37
C VAL A 410 -5.26 -13.86 9.83
N ILE A 411 -6.19 -13.73 10.78
CA ILE A 411 -5.90 -13.93 12.20
C ILE A 411 -6.44 -15.31 12.57
N ILE A 412 -5.55 -16.18 13.05
CA ILE A 412 -5.88 -17.56 13.41
C ILE A 412 -5.81 -17.66 14.93
N ASP A 413 -6.96 -17.93 15.55
CA ASP A 413 -7.08 -18.17 16.98
C ASP A 413 -6.78 -19.64 17.30
N LYS A 414 -6.23 -19.94 18.48
CA LYS A 414 -5.85 -21.30 18.89
C LYS A 414 -6.96 -22.35 18.76
N GLU A 415 -8.22 -21.92 18.90
CA GLU A 415 -9.41 -22.78 18.84
C GLU A 415 -10.16 -22.66 17.50
N LEU A 416 -9.63 -21.91 16.53
CA LEU A 416 -10.29 -21.61 15.25
C LEU A 416 -11.73 -21.09 15.42
N LYS A 417 -11.95 -20.29 16.48
CA LYS A 417 -13.23 -19.62 16.73
C LYS A 417 -13.41 -18.35 15.89
N TRP A 418 -12.35 -17.85 15.26
CA TRP A 418 -12.33 -16.69 14.34
C TRP A 418 -12.81 -15.38 14.96
N ARG A 419 -12.82 -15.25 16.30
CA ARG A 419 -13.35 -14.07 16.99
C ARG A 419 -12.46 -12.87 16.74
N ASN A 420 -11.15 -13.04 16.89
CA ASN A 420 -10.20 -11.94 16.70
C ASN A 420 -10.14 -11.54 15.22
N HIS A 421 -10.30 -12.52 14.33
CA HIS A 421 -10.41 -12.25 12.90
C HIS A 421 -11.66 -11.46 12.54
N LEU A 422 -12.82 -11.82 13.08
CA LEU A 422 -14.08 -11.09 12.86
C LEU A 422 -13.99 -9.65 13.39
N GLN A 423 -13.46 -9.45 14.60
CA GLN A 423 -13.27 -8.12 15.17
C GLN A 423 -12.36 -7.24 14.29
N HIS A 424 -11.28 -7.83 13.77
CA HIS A 424 -10.39 -7.17 12.81
C HIS A 424 -11.10 -6.80 11.50
N LEU A 425 -11.93 -7.69 10.96
CA LEU A 425 -12.73 -7.42 9.78
C LEU A 425 -13.78 -6.32 10.05
N GLU A 426 -14.49 -6.36 11.17
CA GLU A 426 -15.47 -5.32 11.56
C GLU A 426 -14.82 -3.94 11.68
N SER A 427 -13.67 -3.86 12.35
CA SER A 427 -12.89 -2.62 12.47
C SER A 427 -12.50 -2.08 11.08
N LYS A 428 -11.99 -2.94 10.20
CA LYS A 428 -11.68 -2.57 8.81
C LYS A 428 -12.91 -2.14 8.01
N MET A 429 -14.06 -2.75 8.25
CA MET A 429 -15.28 -2.51 7.49
C MET A 429 -15.99 -1.23 7.92
N THR A 430 -15.90 -0.82 9.18
CA THR A 430 -16.57 0.38 9.70
C THR A 430 -16.23 1.63 8.89
N GLY A 431 -14.93 1.91 8.69
CA GLY A 431 -14.51 3.06 7.88
C GLY A 431 -14.93 2.99 6.41
N ARG A 432 -15.03 1.77 5.85
CA ARG A 432 -15.45 1.53 4.46
C ARG A 432 -16.94 1.77 4.27
N ILE A 433 -17.75 1.35 5.22
CA ILE A 433 -19.21 1.57 5.21
C ILE A 433 -19.50 3.07 5.35
N SER A 434 -18.80 3.77 6.26
CA SER A 434 -18.91 5.22 6.39
C SER A 434 -18.53 5.95 5.11
N LEU A 435 -17.47 5.50 4.44
CA LEU A 435 -17.07 6.01 3.13
C LEU A 435 -18.19 5.81 2.10
N LEU A 436 -18.69 4.58 1.93
CA LEU A 436 -19.78 4.28 0.97
C LEU A 436 -20.99 5.18 1.20
N ARG A 437 -21.40 5.36 2.46
CA ARG A 437 -22.50 6.27 2.84
C ARG A 437 -22.22 7.72 2.45
N TYR A 438 -20.99 8.18 2.67
CA TYR A 438 -20.55 9.52 2.26
C TYR A 438 -20.56 9.68 0.74
N LEU A 439 -20.09 8.68 -0.02
CA LEU A 439 -20.06 8.71 -1.49
C LEU A 439 -21.48 8.91 -2.03
N VAL A 440 -22.44 8.11 -1.55
CA VAL A 440 -23.85 8.17 -1.98
C VAL A 440 -24.46 9.53 -1.66
N LYS A 441 -24.35 9.99 -0.41
CA LYS A 441 -24.92 11.28 0.02
C LYS A 441 -24.34 12.46 -0.77
N SER A 442 -23.06 12.40 -1.10
CA SER A 442 -22.39 13.50 -1.80
C SER A 442 -22.68 13.53 -3.30
N ALA A 443 -22.92 12.37 -3.92
CA ALA A 443 -23.24 12.26 -5.34
C ALA A 443 -24.66 12.73 -5.71
N GLN A 444 -25.58 12.84 -4.74
CA GLN A 444 -27.04 13.06 -4.91
C GLN A 444 -27.73 11.90 -5.65
N GLU A 445 -27.31 11.58 -6.88
CA GLU A 445 -27.82 10.48 -7.70
C GLU A 445 -26.66 9.59 -8.19
N PRO A 446 -26.10 8.73 -7.32
CA PRO A 446 -25.00 7.88 -7.71
C PRO A 446 -25.45 6.76 -8.66
N ASN A 447 -24.67 6.50 -9.71
CA ASN A 447 -24.90 5.34 -10.56
C ASN A 447 -24.79 4.05 -9.73
N GLN A 448 -25.91 3.31 -9.61
CA GLN A 448 -26.01 2.11 -8.78
C GLN A 448 -24.98 1.05 -9.16
N LYS A 449 -24.74 0.84 -10.46
CA LYS A 449 -23.76 -0.12 -10.96
C LYS A 449 -22.35 0.25 -10.51
N THR A 450 -21.98 1.53 -10.60
CA THR A 450 -20.68 2.02 -10.11
C THR A 450 -20.55 1.87 -8.59
N MET A 451 -21.60 2.18 -7.83
CA MET A 451 -21.56 2.05 -6.38
C MET A 451 -21.40 0.59 -5.93
N ILE A 452 -22.14 -0.34 -6.53
CA ILE A 452 -21.98 -1.78 -6.28
C ILE A 452 -20.56 -2.24 -6.63
N ASN A 453 -20.00 -1.71 -7.69
CA ASN A 453 -18.64 -1.95 -8.13
C ASN A 453 -17.59 -1.44 -7.12
N ILE A 454 -17.77 -0.22 -6.57
CA ILE A 454 -16.93 0.32 -5.50
C ILE A 454 -17.03 -0.58 -4.25
N PHE A 455 -18.25 -1.00 -3.88
CA PHE A 455 -18.45 -1.94 -2.78
C PHE A 455 -17.68 -3.26 -2.99
N LYS A 456 -17.76 -3.85 -4.20
CA LYS A 456 -16.99 -5.06 -4.53
C LYS A 456 -15.48 -4.83 -4.36
N ALA A 457 -14.98 -3.69 -4.82
CA ALA A 457 -13.57 -3.33 -4.78
C ALA A 457 -13.03 -3.14 -3.35
N ILE A 458 -13.77 -2.42 -2.48
CA ILE A 458 -13.21 -1.97 -1.19
C ILE A 458 -13.67 -2.80 0.00
N ALA A 459 -14.87 -3.34 -0.07
CA ALA A 459 -15.54 -4.00 1.04
C ALA A 459 -15.55 -5.52 0.84
N ARG A 460 -16.09 -6.01 -0.29
CA ARG A 460 -16.17 -7.45 -0.55
C ARG A 460 -14.79 -8.10 -0.58
N SER A 461 -13.83 -7.49 -1.26
CA SER A 461 -12.45 -7.97 -1.34
C SER A 461 -11.81 -8.22 0.02
N VAL A 462 -12.13 -7.41 1.03
CA VAL A 462 -11.62 -7.56 2.40
C VAL A 462 -12.32 -8.69 3.14
N MET A 463 -13.65 -8.78 3.02
CA MET A 463 -14.44 -9.83 3.67
C MET A 463 -14.11 -11.22 3.12
N THR A 464 -13.76 -11.33 1.84
CA THR A 464 -13.50 -12.63 1.19
C THR A 464 -12.02 -12.95 1.07
N TYR A 465 -11.10 -12.12 1.55
CA TYR A 465 -9.67 -12.35 1.36
C TYR A 465 -9.19 -13.70 1.94
N GLY A 466 -9.67 -14.05 3.13
CA GLY A 466 -9.32 -15.29 3.81
C GLY A 466 -10.21 -16.50 3.49
N TYR A 467 -10.99 -16.47 2.39
CA TYR A 467 -12.04 -17.46 2.13
C TYR A 467 -11.60 -18.94 2.20
N PRO A 468 -10.39 -19.36 1.74
CA PRO A 468 -10.05 -20.78 1.74
C PRO A 468 -10.00 -21.39 3.15
N VAL A 469 -9.56 -20.59 4.12
CA VAL A 469 -9.48 -21.02 5.52
C VAL A 469 -10.80 -20.69 6.25
N LEU A 470 -11.40 -19.54 5.94
CA LEU A 470 -12.64 -19.09 6.59
C LEU A 470 -13.86 -19.95 6.27
N LEU A 471 -13.85 -20.69 5.14
CA LEU A 471 -14.90 -21.68 4.83
C LEU A 471 -14.96 -22.85 5.82
N THR A 472 -13.91 -23.06 6.63
CA THR A 472 -13.93 -24.00 7.76
C THR A 472 -14.63 -23.45 9.02
N ALA A 473 -14.97 -22.16 9.03
CA ALA A 473 -15.63 -21.53 10.16
C ALA A 473 -17.09 -21.97 10.32
N ASN A 474 -17.63 -21.83 11.52
CA ASN A 474 -19.02 -22.13 11.82
C ASN A 474 -20.00 -21.13 11.17
N GLU A 475 -21.29 -21.49 11.12
CA GLU A 475 -22.32 -20.65 10.50
C GLU A 475 -22.43 -19.27 11.15
N LYS A 476 -22.26 -19.20 12.49
CA LYS A 476 -22.31 -17.94 13.24
C LYS A 476 -21.30 -16.91 12.74
N VAL A 477 -20.13 -17.34 12.27
CA VAL A 477 -19.12 -16.45 11.67
C VAL A 477 -19.61 -15.89 10.33
N TRP A 478 -20.24 -16.74 9.51
CA TRP A 478 -20.81 -16.34 8.23
C TRP A 478 -22.03 -15.43 8.38
N ASP A 479 -22.91 -15.69 9.34
CA ASP A 479 -24.04 -14.81 9.69
C ASP A 479 -23.55 -13.41 10.06
N ARG A 480 -22.47 -13.34 10.84
CA ARG A 480 -21.88 -12.06 11.24
C ARG A 480 -21.30 -11.31 10.05
N LEU A 481 -20.60 -12.00 9.15
CA LEU A 481 -20.10 -11.41 7.90
C LEU A 481 -21.25 -10.97 6.98
N GLN A 482 -22.35 -11.72 6.94
CA GLN A 482 -23.53 -11.39 6.16
C GLN A 482 -24.18 -10.11 6.69
N ILE A 483 -24.26 -9.91 8.01
CA ILE A 483 -24.71 -8.65 8.61
C ILE A 483 -23.83 -7.48 8.16
N ILE A 484 -22.51 -7.65 8.15
CA ILE A 484 -21.56 -6.62 7.70
C ILE A 484 -21.77 -6.31 6.20
N GLN A 485 -21.93 -7.34 5.36
CA GLN A 485 -22.25 -7.18 3.95
C GLN A 485 -23.57 -6.41 3.77
N ASN A 486 -24.63 -6.76 4.50
CA ASN A 486 -25.93 -6.10 4.42
C ASN A 486 -25.85 -4.62 4.80
N LYS A 487 -25.09 -4.29 5.86
CA LYS A 487 -24.82 -2.89 6.25
C LYS A 487 -24.08 -2.13 5.14
N ALA A 488 -23.08 -2.77 4.52
CA ALA A 488 -22.33 -2.17 3.42
C ALA A 488 -23.19 -1.97 2.17
N LEU A 489 -24.05 -2.93 1.82
CA LEU A 489 -24.97 -2.82 0.68
C LEU A 489 -26.00 -1.71 0.89
N ARG A 490 -26.60 -1.60 2.08
CA ARG A 490 -27.50 -0.47 2.40
C ARG A 490 -26.79 0.87 2.26
N ALA A 491 -25.58 0.99 2.78
CA ALA A 491 -24.76 2.21 2.62
C ALA A 491 -24.41 2.50 1.15
N THR A 492 -24.24 1.46 0.33
CA THR A 492 -23.91 1.56 -1.10
C THR A 492 -25.10 2.00 -1.95
N LEU A 493 -26.31 1.56 -1.57
CA LEU A 493 -27.56 1.85 -2.27
C LEU A 493 -28.29 3.09 -1.72
N GLY A 494 -27.80 3.68 -0.62
CA GLY A 494 -28.47 4.80 0.04
C GLY A 494 -29.76 4.43 0.76
N LEU A 495 -29.93 3.16 1.12
CA LEU A 495 -31.14 2.63 1.74
C LEU A 495 -31.18 2.88 3.25
N SER A 496 -32.39 2.98 3.81
CA SER A 496 -32.61 3.05 5.26
C SER A 496 -32.12 1.77 5.95
N ILE A 497 -31.83 1.85 7.25
CA ILE A 497 -31.41 0.70 8.05
C ILE A 497 -32.50 -0.37 8.16
N ASP A 498 -33.76 0.03 8.08
CA ASP A 498 -34.96 -0.81 8.27
C ASP A 498 -35.38 -1.53 6.98
N THR A 499 -34.76 -1.20 5.84
CA THR A 499 -35.06 -1.85 4.57
C THR A 499 -34.79 -3.35 4.67
N SER A 500 -35.73 -4.20 4.21
CA SER A 500 -35.61 -5.66 4.33
C SER A 500 -34.36 -6.20 3.62
N VAL A 501 -33.74 -7.24 4.20
CA VAL A 501 -32.54 -7.86 3.63
C VAL A 501 -32.83 -8.44 2.24
N GLU A 502 -34.01 -9.04 2.08
CA GLU A 502 -34.47 -9.58 0.81
C GLU A 502 -34.51 -8.50 -0.29
N TYR A 503 -35.07 -7.34 0.00
CA TYR A 503 -35.11 -6.21 -0.93
C TYR A 503 -33.72 -5.72 -1.31
N VAL A 504 -32.81 -5.61 -0.33
CA VAL A 504 -31.40 -5.21 -0.57
C VAL A 504 -30.72 -6.17 -1.54
N HIS A 505 -30.91 -7.48 -1.38
CA HIS A 505 -30.32 -8.49 -2.25
C HIS A 505 -30.96 -8.52 -3.65
N ARG A 506 -32.28 -8.35 -3.74
CA ARG A 506 -33.02 -8.25 -5.01
C ARG A 506 -32.52 -7.10 -5.87
N ILE A 507 -32.33 -5.92 -5.28
CA ILE A 507 -31.86 -4.72 -5.99
C ILE A 507 -30.38 -4.76 -6.30
N SER A 508 -29.56 -5.18 -5.35
CA SER A 508 -28.10 -5.21 -5.54
C SER A 508 -27.62 -6.32 -6.48
N LYS A 509 -28.43 -7.37 -6.68
CA LYS A 509 -28.07 -8.60 -7.41
C LYS A 509 -26.74 -9.17 -6.91
N ILE A 510 -26.55 -9.10 -5.60
CA ILE A 510 -25.34 -9.55 -4.92
C ILE A 510 -25.65 -10.86 -4.19
N PRO A 511 -24.86 -11.93 -4.40
CA PRO A 511 -25.00 -13.17 -3.62
C PRO A 511 -24.64 -12.95 -2.15
N THR A 512 -25.05 -13.87 -1.29
CA THR A 512 -24.57 -13.88 0.11
C THR A 512 -23.04 -14.03 0.15
N ILE A 513 -22.44 -13.60 1.24
CA ILE A 513 -20.98 -13.60 1.37
C ILE A 513 -20.42 -15.03 1.35
N LYS A 514 -21.15 -16.00 1.90
CA LYS A 514 -20.79 -17.42 1.94
C LYS A 514 -20.93 -18.09 0.57
N GLU A 515 -22.02 -17.85 -0.15
CA GLU A 515 -22.18 -18.34 -1.54
C GLU A 515 -21.05 -17.81 -2.42
N TYR A 516 -20.74 -16.51 -2.31
CA TYR A 516 -19.66 -15.91 -3.08
C TYR A 516 -18.30 -16.53 -2.74
N ALA A 517 -17.98 -16.71 -1.45
CA ALA A 517 -16.75 -17.37 -1.01
C ALA A 517 -16.64 -18.81 -1.54
N THR A 518 -17.73 -19.56 -1.51
CA THR A 518 -17.80 -20.93 -2.04
C THR A 518 -17.55 -20.94 -3.54
N SER A 519 -18.16 -20.00 -4.28
CA SER A 519 -17.93 -19.86 -5.73
C SER A 519 -16.47 -19.53 -6.09
N LEU A 520 -15.77 -18.73 -5.26
CA LEU A 520 -14.35 -18.44 -5.44
C LEU A 520 -13.50 -19.69 -5.25
N LEU A 521 -13.81 -20.51 -4.25
CA LEU A 521 -13.12 -21.76 -3.99
C LEU A 521 -13.25 -22.72 -5.19
N HIS A 522 -14.47 -22.93 -5.70
CA HIS A 522 -14.67 -23.76 -6.90
C HIS A 522 -13.90 -23.25 -8.12
N LYS A 523 -13.91 -21.94 -8.37
CA LYS A 523 -13.12 -21.35 -9.46
C LYS A 523 -11.63 -21.62 -9.29
N SER A 524 -11.10 -21.42 -8.08
CA SER A 524 -9.68 -21.65 -7.79
C SER A 524 -9.27 -23.11 -7.99
N PHE A 525 -10.14 -24.07 -7.61
CA PHE A 525 -9.91 -25.50 -7.83
C PHE A 525 -9.95 -25.86 -9.31
N ASN A 526 -10.89 -25.30 -10.07
CA ASN A 526 -11.01 -25.56 -11.51
C ASN A 526 -9.79 -25.02 -12.26
N THR A 527 -9.35 -23.79 -11.95
CA THR A 527 -8.13 -23.20 -12.53
C THR A 527 -6.87 -23.98 -12.14
N ALA A 528 -6.77 -24.46 -10.90
CA ALA A 528 -5.66 -25.31 -10.48
C ALA A 528 -5.66 -26.65 -11.23
N SER A 529 -6.84 -27.23 -11.48
CA SER A 529 -6.99 -28.51 -12.17
C SER A 529 -6.70 -28.42 -13.68
N SER A 530 -6.97 -27.27 -14.31
CA SER A 530 -6.64 -27.03 -15.72
C SER A 530 -5.15 -26.74 -15.95
N ASN A 531 -4.46 -26.15 -14.97
CA ASN A 531 -3.03 -25.85 -15.02
C ASN A 531 -2.21 -27.08 -14.60
N LYS A 532 -2.08 -28.07 -15.50
CA LYS A 532 -1.34 -29.33 -15.29
C LYS A 532 0.14 -29.20 -14.85
N GLY A 533 0.71 -27.99 -14.77
CA GLY A 533 2.15 -27.76 -14.57
C GLY A 533 2.63 -27.30 -13.18
N GLN A 534 1.78 -26.91 -12.23
CA GLN A 534 2.29 -26.27 -10.99
C GLN A 534 1.63 -26.64 -9.65
N THR A 535 0.60 -27.51 -9.61
CA THR A 535 -0.13 -27.79 -8.36
C THR A 535 0.05 -29.22 -7.86
N LEU A 536 1.28 -29.58 -7.48
CA LEU A 536 1.60 -30.87 -6.84
C LEU A 536 1.23 -30.94 -5.35
N LEU A 537 0.76 -29.85 -4.72
CA LEU A 537 0.54 -29.80 -3.26
C LEU A 537 -0.91 -29.99 -2.78
N LEU A 538 -1.92 -30.07 -3.67
CA LEU A 538 -3.33 -30.17 -3.25
C LEU A 538 -3.98 -31.55 -3.47
N ARG A 539 -3.28 -32.51 -4.09
CA ARG A 539 -3.85 -33.85 -4.36
C ARG A 539 -3.87 -34.80 -3.16
N SER A 540 -3.27 -34.46 -2.02
CA SER A 540 -3.11 -35.40 -0.90
C SER A 540 -4.17 -35.32 0.21
N ASN A 541 -5.12 -34.37 0.16
CA ASN A 541 -6.03 -34.11 1.29
C ASN A 541 -7.50 -34.48 1.06
N ASN A 542 -7.77 -35.42 0.13
CA ASN A 542 -9.12 -35.97 -0.08
C ASN A 542 -9.69 -36.73 1.13
N SER A 543 -8.95 -36.88 2.24
CA SER A 543 -9.41 -37.53 3.47
C SER A 543 -9.93 -36.58 4.56
N ILE A 544 -9.85 -35.26 4.39
CA ILE A 544 -10.29 -34.27 5.41
C ILE A 544 -11.74 -33.79 5.17
N LEU A 545 -12.30 -34.04 3.98
CA LEU A 545 -13.72 -33.84 3.68
C LEU A 545 -14.53 -35.06 4.13
N GLY A 546 -14.58 -35.29 5.45
CA GLY A 546 -15.45 -36.29 6.05
C GLY A 546 -16.92 -35.91 5.96
N SER A 547 -17.66 -36.62 5.10
CA SER A 547 -18.93 -37.29 5.40
C SER A 547 -20.04 -36.52 6.15
N ASN A 548 -20.32 -35.25 5.81
CA ASN A 548 -21.57 -34.60 6.25
C ASN A 548 -22.18 -33.59 5.27
N ILE A 549 -21.75 -33.60 4.01
CA ILE A 549 -22.48 -32.91 2.93
C ILE A 549 -23.20 -34.01 2.16
N GLY A 550 -24.51 -34.13 2.41
CA GLY A 550 -25.38 -35.00 1.63
C GLY A 550 -25.32 -34.61 0.16
N PHE A 551 -24.57 -35.39 -0.62
CA PHE A 551 -24.68 -35.38 -2.07
C PHE A 551 -26.01 -36.03 -2.43
N HIS A 552 -27.07 -35.24 -2.59
CA HIS A 552 -28.15 -35.67 -3.47
C HIS A 552 -27.68 -35.48 -4.91
N GLN A 553 -27.38 -36.61 -5.55
CA GLN A 553 -27.28 -36.75 -6.99
C GLN A 553 -28.55 -36.19 -7.63
N ILE A 554 -28.44 -35.05 -8.30
CA ILE A 554 -29.37 -34.70 -9.36
C ILE A 554 -28.70 -35.17 -10.65
N ARG A 555 -29.33 -36.18 -11.25
CA ARG A 555 -28.99 -36.74 -12.56
C ARG A 555 -29.02 -35.63 -13.61
N SER A 556 -28.06 -35.73 -14.52
CA SER A 556 -27.94 -34.98 -15.77
C SER A 556 -29.15 -35.23 -16.68
N ASP A 557 -29.75 -34.16 -17.19
CA ASP A 557 -30.40 -34.16 -18.51
C ASP A 557 -29.61 -33.23 -19.45
N PRO A 558 -29.27 -33.68 -20.67
CA PRO A 558 -28.55 -32.88 -21.65
C PRO A 558 -29.55 -32.30 -22.67
N ALA A 559 -29.77 -30.99 -22.64
CA ALA A 559 -30.05 -30.12 -23.80
C ALA A 559 -30.63 -28.79 -23.32
N SER A 560 -29.92 -27.71 -23.61
CA SER A 560 -30.44 -26.47 -24.24
C SER A 560 -29.59 -25.27 -23.79
N ASP A 561 -28.78 -24.81 -24.74
CA ASP A 561 -28.54 -23.41 -25.07
C ASP A 561 -27.59 -22.56 -24.21
N LEU A 562 -26.36 -22.48 -24.75
CA LEU A 562 -25.75 -21.24 -25.23
C LEU A 562 -26.10 -19.97 -24.43
N LEU A 563 -25.17 -19.53 -23.57
CA LEU A 563 -24.84 -18.11 -23.44
C LEU A 563 -23.42 -18.00 -22.87
N THR A 564 -22.50 -17.72 -23.79
CA THR A 564 -21.10 -17.36 -23.56
C THR A 564 -21.00 -16.18 -22.60
N TRP A 565 -20.37 -16.38 -21.45
CA TRP A 565 -19.88 -15.28 -20.62
C TRP A 565 -18.36 -15.26 -20.71
N ASP A 566 -17.90 -14.41 -21.63
CA ASP A 566 -16.52 -13.99 -21.74
C ASP A 566 -15.97 -13.48 -20.40
N SER A 567 -14.83 -14.05 -20.04
CA SER A 567 -13.66 -13.47 -19.37
C SER A 567 -13.87 -12.29 -18.40
N PHE A 568 -13.54 -12.54 -17.12
CA PHE A 568 -13.22 -11.51 -16.12
C PHE A 568 -12.05 -11.92 -15.24
#